data_AF-A0AAV7JQD8-F1
#
_entry.id   AF-A0AAV7JQD8-F1
#
_cell.length_a   1.000
_cell.length_b   1.000
_cell.length_c   1.000
_cell.angle_alpha   90.00
_cell.angle_beta   90.00
_cell.angle_gamma   90.00
#
_symmetry.space_group_name_H-M   'P 1'
#
loop_
_entity.id
_entity.type
_entity.pdbx_description
1 polymer ?
#
loop_
_entity_poly.entity_id
_entity_poly.type
_entity_poly.pdbx_seq_one_letter_code
_entity_poly.pdbx_strand_id
1 'polypeptide(L)'
;MNVGTFTDSKDNKKWRCRACKTTCSLRYESFFKGSNLSLPSLLQFLYFWSVDIQSHAFLGRHLQRSPNTVVDWKNFMRDVCIEDLIINPEPIGGPGTVVEIDESKFGRRKYNRGRLLTGQ
;
A
#
# COMPACT_ATOMS: atom_id res chain seq x y z
N MET A 1 -9.29 15.84 -23.73
CA MET A 1 -8.22 15.09 -23.04
C MET A 1 -7.50 14.25 -24.09
N ASN A 2 -6.26 14.60 -24.42
CA ASN A 2 -5.45 13.86 -25.41
C ASN A 2 -4.95 12.57 -24.76
N VAL A 3 -5.60 11.44 -25.09
CA VAL A 3 -5.13 10.12 -24.67
C VAL A 3 -3.98 9.76 -25.60
N GLY A 4 -2.76 10.10 -25.19
CA GLY A 4 -1.53 9.73 -25.90
C GLY A 4 -1.49 8.22 -26.16
N THR A 5 -1.03 7.84 -27.34
CA THR A 5 -0.82 6.43 -27.70
C THR A 5 0.35 5.88 -26.90
N PHE A 6 0.06 5.23 -25.77
CA PHE A 6 1.07 4.57 -24.94
C PHE A 6 1.49 3.26 -25.62
N THR A 7 2.57 3.30 -26.38
CA THR A 7 3.27 2.13 -26.91
C THR A 7 4.22 1.59 -25.86
N ASP A 8 3.76 0.55 -25.17
CA ASP A 8 4.51 -0.63 -24.70
C ASP A 8 3.90 -1.11 -23.37
N SER A 9 3.01 -2.10 -23.43
CA SER A 9 2.39 -2.62 -22.21
C SER A 9 3.32 -3.66 -21.60
N LYS A 10 3.91 -3.33 -20.45
CA LYS A 10 4.69 -4.25 -19.59
C LYS A 10 3.99 -5.61 -19.37
N ASP A 11 2.67 -5.65 -19.49
CA ASP A 11 1.82 -6.81 -19.26
C ASP A 11 1.41 -7.58 -20.53
N ASN A 12 1.94 -7.21 -21.71
CA ASN A 12 1.51 -7.74 -23.01
C ASN A 12 -0.02 -7.67 -23.26
N LYS A 13 -0.71 -6.77 -22.57
CA LYS A 13 -2.15 -6.53 -22.63
C LYS A 13 -2.41 -5.02 -22.56
N LYS A 14 -3.36 -4.56 -23.37
CA LYS A 14 -3.80 -3.16 -23.42
C LYS A 14 -5.32 -3.07 -23.42
N TRP A 15 -5.85 -2.06 -22.76
CA TRP A 15 -7.27 -1.72 -22.87
C TRP A 15 -7.48 -0.85 -24.12
N ARG A 16 -8.57 -1.10 -24.84
CA ARG A 16 -8.96 -0.30 -26.01
C ARG A 16 -10.36 0.24 -25.82
N CYS A 17 -10.49 1.56 -25.89
CA CYS A 17 -11.80 2.21 -25.83
C CYS A 17 -12.61 1.86 -27.10
N ARG A 18 -13.87 1.45 -26.93
CA ARG A 18 -14.75 1.13 -28.06
C ARG A 18 -15.22 2.39 -28.81
N ALA A 19 -15.38 3.51 -28.10
CA ALA A 19 -15.88 4.77 -28.65
C ALA A 19 -14.77 5.58 -29.36
N CYS A 20 -13.74 6.03 -28.63
CA CYS A 20 -12.68 6.87 -29.19
C CYS A 20 -11.52 6.09 -29.83
N LYS A 21 -11.56 4.74 -29.81
CA LYS A 21 -10.55 3.82 -30.39
C LYS A 21 -9.13 3.92 -29.83
N THR A 22 -8.90 4.77 -28.84
CA THR A 22 -7.61 4.92 -28.16
C THR A 22 -7.28 3.67 -27.34
N THR A 23 -5.99 3.44 -27.11
CA THR A 23 -5.49 2.34 -26.29
C THR A 23 -4.68 2.87 -25.12
N CYS A 24 -4.81 2.24 -23.97
CA CYS A 24 -3.98 2.54 -22.80
C CYS A 24 -3.48 1.25 -22.13
N SER A 25 -2.44 1.41 -21.31
CA SER A 25 -1.96 0.35 -20.43
C SER A 25 -3.06 -0.07 -19.45
N LEU A 26 -3.07 -1.35 -19.05
CA LEU A 26 -3.92 -1.81 -17.95
C LEU A 26 -3.64 -1.06 -16.63
N ARG A 27 -2.45 -0.47 -16.50
CA ARG A 27 -2.01 0.27 -15.30
C ARG A 27 -2.27 1.77 -15.37
N TYR A 28 -2.82 2.25 -16.50
CA TYR A 28 -3.02 3.68 -16.73
C TYR A 28 -3.90 4.31 -15.65
N GLU A 29 -3.39 5.38 -15.02
CA GLU A 29 -4.05 6.10 -13.91
C GLU A 29 -4.66 5.17 -12.84
N SER A 30 -3.99 4.07 -12.54
CA SER A 30 -4.43 3.09 -11.53
C SER A 30 -3.44 3.00 -10.38
N PHE A 31 -3.83 2.29 -9.32
CA PHE A 31 -2.95 1.92 -8.20
C PHE A 31 -1.63 1.24 -8.64
N PHE A 32 -1.63 0.57 -9.79
CA PHE A 32 -0.44 -0.12 -10.31
C PHE A 32 0.46 0.74 -11.22
N LYS A 33 0.12 2.02 -11.41
CA LYS A 33 0.86 2.94 -12.29
C LYS A 33 2.34 3.03 -11.86
N GLY A 34 3.26 2.96 -12.83
CA GLY A 34 4.70 3.03 -12.59
C GLY A 34 5.33 1.80 -11.92
N SER A 35 4.55 0.80 -11.51
CA SER A 35 5.08 -0.40 -10.87
C SER A 35 5.94 -1.23 -11.82
N ASN A 36 7.06 -1.73 -11.30
CA ASN A 36 7.93 -2.65 -12.02
C ASN A 36 7.61 -4.13 -11.81
N LEU A 37 6.68 -4.46 -10.93
CA LEU A 37 6.24 -5.83 -10.69
C LEU A 37 5.29 -6.31 -11.79
N SER A 38 5.17 -7.62 -11.99
CA SER A 38 4.17 -8.20 -12.89
C SER A 38 2.77 -8.11 -12.26
N LEU A 39 1.71 -8.06 -13.07
CA LEU A 39 0.33 -8.07 -12.55
C LEU A 39 0.04 -9.25 -11.61
N PRO A 40 0.46 -10.50 -11.88
CA PRO A 40 0.26 -11.60 -10.94
C PRO A 40 0.88 -11.34 -9.56
N SER A 41 2.11 -10.82 -9.50
CA SER A 41 2.76 -10.50 -8.22
C SER A 41 2.02 -9.37 -7.48
N LEU A 42 1.51 -8.38 -8.22
CA LEU A 42 0.71 -7.28 -7.66
C LEU A 42 -0.59 -7.78 -7.05
N LEU A 43 -1.32 -8.63 -7.77
CA LEU A 43 -2.56 -9.23 -7.30
C LEU A 43 -2.32 -10.13 -6.08
N GLN A 44 -1.21 -10.87 -6.04
CA GLN A 44 -0.84 -11.66 -4.87
C GLN A 44 -0.53 -10.78 -3.65
N PHE A 45 0.18 -9.65 -3.82
CA PHE A 45 0.38 -8.69 -2.74
C PHE A 45 -0.95 -8.20 -2.15
N LEU A 46 -1.89 -7.78 -3.02
CA LEU A 46 -3.22 -7.36 -2.59
C LEU A 46 -3.97 -8.47 -1.86
N TYR A 47 -3.98 -9.68 -2.42
CA TYR A 47 -4.66 -10.82 -1.83
C TYR A 47 -4.12 -11.16 -0.44
N PHE A 48 -2.80 -11.31 -0.30
CA PHE A 48 -2.21 -11.65 0.99
C PHE A 48 -2.44 -10.56 2.03
N TRP A 49 -2.38 -9.30 1.63
CA TRP A 49 -2.65 -8.19 2.52
C TRP A 49 -4.11 -8.15 2.96
N SER A 50 -5.07 -8.43 2.06
CA SER A 50 -6.50 -8.44 2.38
C SER A 50 -6.92 -9.60 3.28
N VAL A 51 -6.17 -10.70 3.30
CA VAL A 51 -6.38 -11.84 4.22
C VAL A 51 -5.48 -11.79 5.47
N ASP A 52 -4.92 -10.61 5.76
CA ASP A 52 -4.07 -10.32 6.92
C ASP A 52 -2.78 -11.17 7.03
N ILE A 53 -2.21 -11.59 5.89
CA ILE A 53 -0.90 -12.24 5.86
C ILE A 53 0.18 -11.17 5.80
N GLN A 54 0.65 -10.76 6.99
CA GLN A 54 1.57 -9.63 7.16
C GLN A 54 3.06 -10.03 7.22
N SER A 55 3.41 -11.31 7.23
CA SER A 55 4.80 -11.76 7.42
C SER A 55 5.71 -11.33 6.26
N HIS A 56 6.70 -10.46 6.55
CA HIS A 56 7.66 -9.99 5.55
C HIS A 56 8.51 -11.12 4.98
N ALA A 57 8.92 -12.07 5.84
CA ALA A 57 9.71 -13.22 5.44
C ALA A 57 8.92 -14.16 4.52
N PHE A 58 7.63 -14.39 4.83
CA PHE A 58 6.75 -15.18 3.98
C PHE A 58 6.55 -14.53 2.62
N LEU A 59 6.16 -13.25 2.59
CA LEU A 59 5.91 -12.51 1.35
C LEU A 59 7.17 -12.40 0.50
N GLY A 60 8.32 -12.08 1.11
CA GLY A 60 9.60 -11.98 0.41
C GLY A 60 10.01 -13.30 -0.24
N ARG A 61 9.85 -14.42 0.48
CA ARG A 61 10.16 -15.77 -0.04
C ARG A 61 9.18 -16.19 -1.13
N HIS A 62 7.87 -16.01 -0.90
CA HIS A 62 6.82 -16.49 -1.79
C HIS A 62 6.77 -15.70 -3.10
N LEU A 63 6.92 -14.37 -3.03
CA LEU A 63 6.88 -13.48 -4.20
C LEU A 63 8.26 -13.26 -4.82
N GLN A 64 9.31 -13.81 -4.20
CA GLN A 64 10.71 -13.63 -4.58
C GLN A 64 11.06 -12.14 -4.70
N ARG A 65 10.75 -11.38 -3.65
CA ARG A 65 10.96 -9.93 -3.59
C ARG A 65 11.90 -9.56 -2.47
N SER A 66 12.60 -8.45 -2.66
CA SER A 66 13.44 -7.89 -1.61
C SER A 66 12.58 -7.44 -0.42
N PRO A 67 13.13 -7.44 0.79
CA PRO A 67 12.43 -6.93 1.97
C PRO A 67 11.90 -5.51 1.77
N ASN A 68 12.67 -4.65 1.09
CA ASN A 68 12.28 -3.27 0.80
C ASN A 68 11.03 -3.24 -0.08
N THR A 69 10.98 -4.01 -1.17
CA THR A 69 9.78 -4.09 -2.02
C THR A 69 8.57 -4.58 -1.24
N VAL A 70 8.73 -5.57 -0.36
CA VAL A 70 7.61 -6.03 0.48
C VAL A 70 7.09 -4.91 1.38
N VAL A 71 7.99 -4.16 2.02
CA VAL A 71 7.63 -3.01 2.86
C VAL A 71 6.92 -1.93 2.06
N ASP A 72 7.47 -1.57 0.89
CA ASP A 72 6.91 -0.53 0.02
C ASP A 72 5.47 -0.87 -0.39
N TRP A 73 5.21 -2.10 -0.86
CA TRP A 73 3.86 -2.51 -1.25
C TRP A 73 2.88 -2.54 -0.08
N LYS A 74 3.33 -2.95 1.11
CA LYS A 74 2.50 -2.87 2.33
C LYS A 74 2.17 -1.43 2.71
N ASN A 75 3.10 -0.50 2.52
CA ASN A 75 2.85 0.92 2.75
C ASN A 75 1.90 1.49 1.71
N PHE A 76 2.06 1.18 0.41
CA PHE A 76 1.12 1.66 -0.61
C PHE A 76 -0.32 1.21 -0.35
N MET A 77 -0.53 -0.02 0.11
CA MET A 77 -1.88 -0.49 0.48
C MET A 77 -2.40 0.24 1.73
N ARG A 78 -1.53 0.52 2.71
CA ARG A 78 -1.89 1.32 3.89
C ARG A 78 -2.24 2.75 3.52
N ASP A 79 -1.50 3.37 2.61
CA ASP A 79 -1.72 4.75 2.18
C ASP A 79 -3.11 4.92 1.55
N VAL A 80 -3.58 3.93 0.78
CA VAL A 80 -4.95 3.91 0.25
C VAL A 80 -5.99 3.90 1.37
N CYS A 81 -5.78 3.10 2.42
CA CYS A 81 -6.69 3.10 3.58
C CYS A 81 -6.62 4.39 4.38
N ILE A 82 -5.44 5.01 4.50
CA ILE A 82 -5.28 6.30 5.16
C ILE A 82 -6.03 7.38 4.39
N GLU A 83 -5.91 7.41 3.06
CA GLU A 83 -6.64 8.36 2.21
C GLU A 83 -8.15 8.22 2.40
N ASP A 84 -8.68 7.00 2.43
CA ASP A 84 -10.10 6.75 2.71
C ASP A 84 -10.51 7.23 4.11
N LEU A 85 -9.72 6.94 5.14
CA LEU A 85 -9.99 7.40 6.52
C LEU A 85 -9.95 8.93 6.67
N ILE A 86 -9.15 9.62 5.85
CA ILE A 86 -9.09 11.09 5.83
C ILE A 86 -10.33 11.67 5.14
N ILE A 87 -10.76 11.07 4.03
CA ILE A 87 -11.93 11.51 3.25
C ILE A 87 -13.23 11.18 4.01
N ASN A 88 -13.29 9.99 4.61
CA ASN A 88 -14.43 9.43 5.31
C ASN A 88 -14.04 9.17 6.78
N PRO A 89 -13.88 10.23 7.60
CA PRO A 89 -13.48 10.07 8.98
C PRO A 89 -14.62 9.44 9.79
N GLU A 90 -14.39 8.21 10.23
CA GLU A 90 -15.25 7.54 11.20
C GLU A 90 -14.70 7.74 12.62
N PRO A 91 -15.53 8.08 13.60
CA PRO A 91 -15.08 8.20 14.98
C PRO A 91 -14.55 6.85 15.46
N ILE A 92 -13.43 6.89 16.18
CA ILE A 92 -12.98 5.72 16.93
C ILE A 92 -14.00 5.52 18.07
N GLY A 93 -14.62 4.35 18.11
CA GLY A 93 -15.70 4.04 19.05
C GLY A 93 -17.11 4.17 18.44
N GLY A 94 -18.13 3.87 19.24
CA GLY A 94 -19.53 3.91 18.82
C GLY A 94 -20.44 4.47 19.91
N PRO A 95 -21.76 4.58 19.66
CA PRO A 95 -22.71 5.09 20.65
C PRO A 95 -22.61 4.35 21.99
N GLY A 96 -22.38 5.10 23.07
CA GLY A 96 -22.23 4.53 24.41
C GLY A 96 -20.82 4.01 24.74
N THR A 97 -19.85 4.13 23.83
CA THR A 97 -18.45 3.75 24.08
C THR A 97 -17.62 4.97 24.49
N VAL A 98 -16.98 4.90 25.66
CA VAL A 98 -15.94 5.86 26.05
C VAL A 98 -14.63 5.38 25.45
N VAL A 99 -14.01 6.21 24.60
CA VAL A 99 -12.70 5.94 24.02
C VAL A 99 -11.64 6.70 24.79
N GLU A 100 -10.67 5.96 25.33
CA GLU A 100 -9.47 6.51 25.97
C GLU A 100 -8.35 6.58 24.94
N ILE A 101 -7.76 7.75 24.78
CA ILE A 101 -6.60 7.98 23.93
C ILE A 101 -5.40 8.14 24.85
N ASP A 102 -4.53 7.13 24.87
CA ASP A 102 -3.30 7.17 25.64
C ASP A 102 -2.13 7.70 24.80
N GLU A 103 -1.28 8.54 25.40
CA GLU A 103 -0.09 9.09 24.78
C GLU A 103 1.15 8.33 25.29
N SER A 104 1.58 7.31 24.55
CA SER A 104 2.79 6.58 24.89
C SER A 104 4.06 7.38 24.55
N LYS A 105 4.89 7.64 25.55
CA LYS A 105 6.18 8.32 25.38
C LYS A 105 7.31 7.36 25.00
N PHE A 106 7.62 7.28 23.71
CA PHE A 106 8.76 6.49 23.21
C PHE A 106 10.05 7.32 23.16
N GLY A 107 10.97 7.09 24.11
CA GLY A 107 12.29 7.71 24.13
C GLY A 107 13.38 6.78 23.59
N ARG A 108 14.09 7.17 22.53
CA ARG A 108 15.32 6.48 22.11
C ARG A 108 16.53 7.09 22.82
N ARG A 109 17.36 6.24 23.43
CA ARG A 109 18.62 6.71 24.05
C ARG A 109 19.60 7.22 22.99
N LYS A 110 20.20 8.39 23.22
CA LYS A 110 21.33 8.85 22.41
C LYS A 110 22.52 7.91 22.65
N TYR A 111 23.03 7.29 21.60
CA TYR A 111 24.13 6.29 21.65
C TYR A 111 23.87 5.06 22.53
N ASN A 112 22.60 4.69 22.78
CA ASN A 112 22.22 3.61 23.71
C ASN A 112 22.70 3.81 25.17
N ARG A 113 23.17 5.02 25.52
CA ARG A 113 23.69 5.37 26.84
C ARG A 113 22.76 6.35 27.56
N GLY A 114 22.85 6.39 28.89
CA GLY A 114 22.07 7.30 29.74
C GLY A 114 20.71 6.74 30.18
N ARG A 115 19.93 7.59 30.87
CA ARG A 115 18.64 7.24 31.48
C ARG A 115 17.68 6.70 30.43
N LEU A 116 17.10 5.53 30.69
CA LEU A 116 15.95 5.05 29.93
C LEU A 116 14.75 5.90 30.32
N LEU A 117 14.14 6.54 29.33
CA LEU A 117 12.78 7.03 29.51
C LEU A 117 11.89 5.82 29.27
N THR A 118 11.48 5.18 30.36
CA THR A 118 10.37 4.25 30.33
C THR A 118 9.12 5.09 30.07
N GLY A 119 8.38 4.77 29.01
CA GLY A 119 7.03 5.30 28.82
C GLY A 119 6.19 4.96 30.05
N GLN A 120 5.20 5.81 30.34
CA GLN A 120 4.14 5.48 31.29
C GLN A 120 3.05 4.74 30.53
#